data_AF-A0A834A6B8-F1
#
_entry.id   AF-A0A834A6B8-F1
#
_cell.length_a   1.000
_cell.length_b   1.000
_cell.length_c   1.000
_cell.angle_alpha   90.00
_cell.angle_beta   90.00
_cell.angle_gamma   90.00
#
_symmetry.space_group_name_H-M   'P 1'
#
loop_
_entity.id
_entity.type
_entity.pdbx_description
1 polymer ?
#
loop_
_entity_poly.entity_id
_entity_poly.type
_entity_poly.pdbx_seq_one_letter_code
_entity_poly.pdbx_strand_id
1 'polypeptide(L)'
;MGPAPTTARGAGTWEPRRSPPRSFSPSLEPFLYGLHALFKGDFRITSPRDEWVFADMDLLHRVVAPGVRMALKLHQDHFTSPDEYEEPAALYDAIAANEERLVISHEGDPAWRSAILSNTPSLLALRHVLDDASDEYKIIMLNRRHLSFRVIKVNRECVRGLWAGQQQELVFLRNRNPERGSIQNAKQALRNMINSSCDQPLGYPIYVSPLTTSLAGSHPQLRALWGGPVSLGAIARWLLHSWERLHKGCGAGCNSGGNVDDSDCGGGGGLTSLSNNPPLAHPTPENTAGEPAGPG
;
A
#
# COMPACT_ATOMS: atom_id res chain seq x y z
N MET A 1 45.13 -35.60 -48.31
CA MET A 1 44.75 -35.88 -46.91
C MET A 1 44.13 -34.61 -46.34
N GLY A 2 42.79 -34.53 -46.27
CA GLY A 2 42.14 -33.69 -45.25
C GLY A 2 42.02 -34.50 -43.94
N PRO A 3 41.26 -34.04 -42.93
CA PRO A 3 40.67 -32.72 -42.71
C PRO A 3 40.96 -32.16 -41.29
N ALA A 4 40.57 -30.91 -41.01
CA ALA A 4 40.06 -30.54 -39.68
C ALA A 4 39.27 -29.21 -39.76
N PRO A 5 37.97 -29.21 -39.45
CA PRO A 5 37.16 -28.00 -39.33
C PRO A 5 37.29 -27.43 -37.91
N THR A 6 37.62 -26.15 -37.77
CA THR A 6 37.60 -25.49 -36.46
C THR A 6 36.19 -25.04 -36.14
N THR A 7 35.60 -25.74 -35.18
CA THR A 7 34.30 -25.53 -34.56
C THR A 7 34.23 -24.16 -33.89
N ALA A 8 33.37 -23.27 -34.38
CA ALA A 8 32.93 -22.10 -33.61
C ALA A 8 32.02 -22.58 -32.47
N ARG A 9 32.55 -22.67 -31.25
CA ARG A 9 31.77 -22.91 -30.04
C ARG A 9 31.05 -21.62 -29.64
N GLY A 10 29.74 -21.74 -29.47
CA GLY A 10 28.81 -20.65 -29.23
C GLY A 10 29.12 -19.85 -27.95
N ALA A 11 28.93 -18.54 -28.09
CA ALA A 11 28.68 -17.65 -26.97
C ALA A 11 27.34 -18.05 -26.34
N GLY A 12 27.36 -18.50 -25.09
CA GLY A 12 26.16 -18.73 -24.31
C GLY A 12 25.51 -17.40 -23.97
N THR A 13 24.54 -16.97 -24.78
CA THR A 13 23.56 -15.96 -24.41
C THR A 13 22.59 -16.58 -23.41
N TRP A 14 22.60 -16.08 -22.19
CA TRP A 14 21.56 -16.36 -21.20
C TRP A 14 20.27 -15.69 -21.65
N GLU A 15 19.48 -16.36 -22.49
CA GLU A 15 18.09 -15.96 -22.70
C GLU A 15 17.29 -16.36 -21.45
N PRO A 16 16.51 -15.44 -20.85
CA PRO A 16 15.51 -15.85 -19.87
C PRO A 16 14.54 -16.79 -20.59
N ARG A 17 14.43 -18.03 -20.10
CA ARG A 17 13.31 -18.93 -20.48
C ARG A 17 12.02 -18.20 -20.15
N ARG A 18 11.45 -17.49 -21.11
CA ARG A 18 10.01 -17.23 -21.11
C ARG A 18 9.39 -18.60 -21.25
N SER A 19 8.69 -19.04 -20.21
CA SER A 19 7.66 -20.05 -20.38
C SER A 19 6.82 -19.68 -21.61
N PRO A 20 6.48 -20.63 -22.49
CA PRO A 20 5.59 -20.34 -23.60
C PRO A 20 4.31 -19.69 -23.05
N PRO A 21 3.68 -18.74 -23.78
CA PRO A 21 2.38 -18.26 -23.38
C PRO A 21 1.50 -19.50 -23.23
N ARG A 22 0.91 -19.68 -22.04
CA ARG A 22 -0.07 -20.73 -21.85
C ARG A 22 -1.18 -20.44 -22.86
N SER A 23 -1.21 -21.17 -23.96
CA SER A 23 -2.36 -21.17 -24.86
C SER A 23 -3.53 -21.61 -24.01
N PHE A 24 -4.42 -20.69 -23.67
CA PHE A 24 -5.65 -21.02 -22.98
C PHE A 24 -6.41 -22.03 -23.84
N SER A 25 -7.02 -23.02 -23.19
CA SER A 25 -7.95 -23.92 -23.89
C SER A 25 -8.96 -23.07 -24.67
N PRO A 26 -9.28 -23.38 -25.94
CA PRO A 26 -10.25 -22.62 -26.73
C PRO A 26 -11.65 -22.57 -26.10
N SER A 27 -11.92 -23.40 -25.09
CA SER A 27 -13.15 -23.36 -24.28
C SER A 27 -13.18 -22.29 -23.20
N LEU A 28 -12.03 -21.72 -22.80
CA LEU A 28 -11.94 -20.80 -21.66
C LEU A 28 -12.14 -19.33 -22.06
N GLU A 29 -11.79 -18.98 -23.30
CA GLU A 29 -11.82 -17.60 -23.78
C GLU A 29 -13.25 -17.01 -23.83
N PRO A 30 -14.28 -17.74 -24.33
CA PRO A 30 -15.67 -17.28 -24.24
C PRO A 30 -16.16 -17.16 -22.80
N PHE A 31 -15.70 -18.05 -21.91
CA PHE A 31 -16.03 -18.01 -20.49
C PHE A 31 -15.45 -16.77 -19.81
N LEU A 32 -14.18 -16.47 -20.02
CA LEU A 32 -13.53 -15.28 -19.43
C LEU A 32 -14.14 -13.99 -19.93
N TYR A 33 -14.45 -13.92 -21.23
CA TYR A 33 -15.18 -12.79 -21.81
C TYR A 33 -16.55 -12.60 -21.13
N GLY A 34 -17.32 -13.68 -21.01
CA GLY A 34 -18.63 -13.65 -20.33
C GLY A 34 -18.52 -13.26 -18.86
N LEU A 35 -17.56 -13.84 -18.13
CA LEU A 35 -17.30 -13.52 -16.72
C LEU A 35 -16.93 -12.04 -16.55
N HIS A 36 -16.09 -11.49 -17.41
CA HIS A 36 -15.68 -10.10 -17.34
C HIS A 36 -16.83 -9.14 -17.72
N ALA A 37 -17.68 -9.51 -18.69
CA ALA A 37 -18.91 -8.77 -18.99
C ALA A 37 -19.86 -8.74 -17.78
N LEU A 38 -20.12 -9.89 -17.15
CA LEU A 38 -20.92 -9.99 -15.93
C LEU A 38 -20.30 -9.19 -14.76
N PHE A 39 -18.98 -9.24 -14.61
CA PHE A 39 -18.27 -8.47 -13.59
C PHE A 39 -18.48 -6.95 -13.74
N LYS A 40 -18.49 -6.46 -14.98
CA LYS A 40 -18.83 -5.07 -15.33
C LYS A 40 -20.31 -4.74 -15.12
N GLY A 41 -21.18 -5.74 -15.02
CA GLY A 41 -22.64 -5.58 -15.02
C GLY A 41 -23.26 -5.51 -16.42
N ASP A 42 -22.55 -5.94 -17.46
CA ASP A 42 -23.10 -6.10 -18.81
C ASP A 42 -23.75 -7.49 -18.94
N PHE A 43 -25.06 -7.54 -18.71
CA PHE A 43 -25.84 -8.78 -18.76
C PHE A 43 -26.37 -9.01 -20.18
N ARG A 44 -25.64 -9.80 -20.98
CA ARG A 44 -26.08 -10.22 -22.32
C ARG A 44 -26.58 -11.65 -22.30
N ILE A 45 -27.89 -11.82 -22.17
CA ILE A 45 -28.52 -13.13 -22.20
C ILE A 45 -28.66 -13.58 -23.65
N THR A 46 -28.04 -14.71 -23.99
CA THR A 46 -28.06 -15.29 -25.35
C THR A 46 -29.15 -16.34 -25.54
N SER A 47 -29.76 -16.82 -24.45
CA SER A 47 -30.75 -17.89 -24.45
C SER A 47 -32.14 -17.36 -24.06
N PRO A 48 -33.19 -17.64 -24.84
CA PRO A 48 -34.56 -17.20 -24.52
C PRO A 48 -35.11 -17.83 -23.24
N ARG A 49 -34.48 -18.89 -22.72
CA ARG A 49 -34.86 -19.52 -21.44
C ARG A 49 -34.48 -18.69 -20.23
N ASP A 50 -33.54 -17.77 -20.36
CA ASP A 50 -33.00 -16.97 -19.25
C ASP A 50 -33.56 -15.54 -19.25
N GLU A 51 -34.48 -15.23 -20.18
CA GLU A 51 -35.16 -13.93 -20.26
C GLU A 51 -35.95 -13.57 -19.00
N TRP A 52 -36.36 -14.57 -18.20
CA TRP A 52 -37.06 -14.35 -16.92
C TRP A 52 -36.26 -13.45 -15.97
N VAL A 53 -34.93 -13.44 -16.07
CA VAL A 53 -34.06 -12.62 -15.22
C VAL A 53 -34.26 -11.12 -15.49
N PHE A 54 -34.69 -10.74 -16.70
CA PHE A 54 -35.02 -9.36 -17.02
C PHE A 54 -36.36 -8.88 -16.46
N ALA A 55 -37.17 -9.78 -15.90
CA ALA A 55 -38.38 -9.39 -15.18
C ALA A 55 -38.04 -8.53 -13.94
N ASP A 56 -36.85 -8.71 -13.37
CA ASP A 56 -36.33 -7.91 -12.26
C ASP A 56 -34.87 -7.52 -12.51
N MET A 57 -34.68 -6.34 -13.09
CA MET A 57 -33.34 -5.77 -13.28
C MET A 57 -32.63 -5.43 -11.96
N ASP A 58 -33.36 -5.23 -10.86
CA ASP A 58 -32.75 -4.98 -9.55
C ASP A 58 -32.08 -6.24 -9.02
N LEU A 59 -32.63 -7.43 -9.30
CA LEU A 59 -32.01 -8.72 -8.95
C LEU A 59 -30.61 -8.85 -9.57
N LEU A 60 -30.46 -8.46 -10.83
CA LEU A 60 -29.18 -8.49 -11.53
C LEU A 60 -28.12 -7.61 -10.86
N HIS A 61 -28.48 -6.37 -10.53
CA HIS A 61 -27.53 -5.40 -9.99
C HIS A 61 -27.27 -5.58 -8.49
N ARG A 62 -28.25 -6.06 -7.72
CA ARG A 62 -28.14 -6.21 -6.25
C ARG A 62 -27.66 -7.59 -5.82
N VAL A 63 -27.90 -8.63 -6.62
CA VAL A 63 -27.57 -10.01 -6.23
C VAL A 63 -26.57 -10.63 -7.19
N VAL A 64 -26.85 -10.63 -8.49
CA VAL A 64 -26.03 -11.37 -9.45
C VAL A 64 -24.64 -10.74 -9.63
N ALA A 65 -24.55 -9.44 -9.94
CA ALA A 65 -23.25 -8.78 -10.09
C ALA A 65 -22.40 -8.83 -8.80
N PRO A 66 -22.92 -8.46 -7.62
CA PRO A 66 -22.19 -8.61 -6.36
C PRO A 66 -21.81 -10.06 -6.06
N GLY A 67 -22.69 -11.02 -6.36
CA GLY A 67 -22.42 -12.45 -6.20
C GLY A 67 -21.28 -12.95 -7.07
N VAL A 68 -21.25 -12.59 -8.36
CA VAL A 68 -20.14 -12.93 -9.28
C VAL A 68 -18.83 -12.30 -8.82
N ARG A 69 -18.89 -11.04 -8.37
CA ARG A 69 -17.73 -10.31 -7.84
C ARG A 69 -17.18 -10.97 -6.57
N MET A 70 -18.04 -11.33 -5.63
CA MET A 70 -17.64 -12.03 -4.40
C MET A 70 -17.14 -13.44 -4.69
N ALA A 71 -17.78 -14.16 -5.61
CA ALA A 71 -17.33 -15.49 -6.03
C ALA A 71 -15.91 -15.46 -6.61
N LEU A 72 -15.58 -14.44 -7.41
CA LEU A 72 -14.21 -14.25 -7.91
C LEU A 72 -13.20 -14.11 -6.77
N LYS A 73 -13.54 -13.30 -5.75
CA LYS A 73 -12.68 -13.10 -4.57
C LYS A 73 -12.54 -14.39 -3.75
N LEU A 74 -13.63 -15.07 -3.44
CA LEU A 74 -13.61 -16.33 -2.70
C LEU A 74 -12.86 -17.42 -3.45
N HIS A 75 -13.00 -17.50 -4.77
CA HIS A 75 -12.25 -18.45 -5.58
C HIS A 75 -10.74 -18.17 -5.54
N GLN A 76 -10.35 -16.89 -5.54
CA GLN A 76 -8.95 -16.50 -5.35
C GLN A 76 -8.43 -16.89 -3.97
N ASP A 77 -9.23 -16.72 -2.92
CA ASP A 77 -8.83 -17.07 -1.55
C ASP A 77 -8.76 -18.58 -1.33
N HIS A 78 -9.73 -19.32 -1.88
CA HIS A 78 -9.75 -20.78 -1.87
C HIS A 78 -8.51 -21.39 -2.55
N PHE A 79 -7.96 -20.73 -3.57
CA PHE A 79 -6.69 -21.16 -4.17
C PHE A 79 -5.50 -21.06 -3.21
N THR A 80 -5.57 -20.16 -2.22
CA THR A 80 -4.51 -19.93 -1.23
C THR A 80 -4.70 -20.81 0.02
N SER A 81 -5.94 -20.96 0.48
CA SER A 81 -6.33 -21.79 1.63
C SER A 81 -7.62 -22.57 1.31
N PRO A 82 -7.54 -23.76 0.70
CA PRO A 82 -8.74 -24.50 0.30
C PRO A 82 -9.56 -25.00 1.49
N ASP A 83 -8.88 -25.46 2.55
CA ASP A 83 -9.48 -26.11 3.72
C ASP A 83 -10.36 -25.16 4.56
N GLU A 84 -10.15 -23.85 4.46
CA GLU A 84 -10.82 -22.83 5.27
C GLU A 84 -12.28 -22.58 4.82
N TYR A 85 -12.61 -22.91 3.57
CA TYR A 85 -13.91 -22.60 2.96
C TYR A 85 -14.83 -23.83 2.82
N GLU A 86 -14.42 -24.99 3.32
CA GLU A 86 -15.28 -26.19 3.33
C GLU A 86 -16.41 -26.09 4.36
N GLU A 87 -16.19 -25.35 5.45
CA GLU A 87 -17.21 -25.13 6.49
C GLU A 87 -18.15 -23.97 6.13
N PRO A 88 -19.49 -24.18 6.10
CA PRO A 88 -20.44 -23.13 5.72
C PRO A 88 -20.38 -21.88 6.60
N ALA A 89 -20.07 -22.05 7.89
CA ALA A 89 -19.93 -20.93 8.83
C ALA A 89 -18.73 -20.05 8.47
N ALA A 90 -17.57 -20.67 8.23
CA ALA A 90 -16.36 -19.96 7.84
C ALA A 90 -16.52 -19.23 6.49
N LEU A 91 -17.21 -19.85 5.52
CA LEU A 91 -17.52 -19.22 4.25
C LEU A 91 -18.41 -17.97 4.43
N TYR A 92 -19.44 -18.06 5.27
CA TYR A 92 -20.32 -16.93 5.56
C TYR A 92 -19.56 -15.78 6.24
N ASP A 93 -18.72 -16.10 7.23
CA ASP A 93 -17.92 -15.12 7.93
C ASP A 93 -16.92 -14.42 6.98
N ALA A 94 -16.34 -15.16 6.04
CA ALA A 94 -15.46 -14.60 5.02
C ALA A 94 -16.20 -13.67 4.05
N ILE A 95 -17.42 -14.03 3.63
CA ILE A 95 -18.27 -13.15 2.80
C ILE A 95 -18.57 -11.85 3.53
N ALA A 96 -19.04 -11.93 4.77
CA ALA A 96 -19.38 -10.76 5.58
C ALA A 96 -18.15 -9.86 5.82
N ALA A 97 -17.01 -10.45 6.18
CA ALA A 97 -15.77 -9.71 6.40
C ALA A 97 -15.25 -9.02 5.12
N ASN A 98 -15.40 -9.67 3.97
CA ASN A 98 -15.03 -9.08 2.68
C ASN A 98 -16.00 -7.95 2.30
N GLU A 99 -17.30 -8.09 2.53
CA GLU A 99 -18.27 -7.04 2.22
C GLU A 99 -18.00 -5.73 2.99
N GLU A 100 -17.56 -5.83 4.24
CA GLU A 100 -17.22 -4.65 5.07
C GLU A 100 -15.92 -3.93 4.64
N ARG A 101 -14.93 -4.68 4.16
CA ARG A 101 -13.55 -4.18 3.98
C ARG A 101 -13.15 -4.01 2.52
N LEU A 102 -13.76 -4.76 1.61
CA LEU A 102 -13.33 -4.88 0.23
C LEU A 102 -14.41 -4.35 -0.70
N VAL A 103 -14.06 -3.35 -1.50
CA VAL A 103 -14.90 -2.93 -2.62
C VAL A 103 -14.45 -3.66 -3.87
N ILE A 104 -15.34 -4.49 -4.42
CA ILE A 104 -15.12 -5.21 -5.67
C ILE A 104 -15.90 -4.52 -6.80
N SER A 105 -15.18 -3.94 -7.76
CA SER A 105 -15.80 -3.24 -8.90
C SER A 105 -14.84 -3.12 -10.08
N HIS A 106 -15.35 -2.74 -11.25
CA HIS A 106 -14.52 -2.45 -12.40
C HIS A 106 -13.85 -1.07 -12.25
N GLU A 107 -12.65 -0.89 -12.81
CA GLU A 107 -11.86 0.34 -12.63
C GLU A 107 -12.52 1.61 -13.19
N GLY A 108 -13.41 1.43 -14.17
CA GLY A 108 -14.23 2.50 -14.75
C GLY A 108 -15.54 2.78 -14.00
N ASP A 109 -15.87 2.01 -12.97
CA ASP A 109 -17.09 2.18 -12.16
C ASP A 109 -16.94 3.40 -11.22
N PRO A 110 -17.93 4.31 -11.11
CA PRO A 110 -17.93 5.36 -10.10
C PRO A 110 -17.69 4.84 -8.67
N ALA A 111 -18.16 3.63 -8.35
CA ALA A 111 -17.96 2.98 -7.05
C ALA A 111 -16.47 2.78 -6.71
N TRP A 112 -15.65 2.47 -7.72
CA TRP A 112 -14.21 2.33 -7.59
C TRP A 112 -13.56 3.66 -7.16
N ARG A 113 -13.90 4.73 -7.88
CA ARG A 113 -13.38 6.07 -7.57
C ARG A 113 -13.86 6.57 -6.21
N SER A 114 -15.13 6.35 -5.86
CA SER A 114 -15.63 6.71 -4.53
C SER A 114 -14.92 5.94 -3.42
N ALA A 115 -14.64 4.64 -3.61
CA ALA A 115 -13.94 3.81 -2.64
C ALA A 115 -12.48 4.27 -2.41
N ILE A 116 -11.80 4.72 -3.46
CA ILE A 116 -10.46 5.32 -3.33
C ILE A 116 -10.53 6.61 -2.50
N LEU A 117 -11.49 7.49 -2.80
CA LEU A 117 -11.64 8.76 -2.09
C LEU A 117 -12.11 8.59 -0.64
N SER A 118 -12.89 7.54 -0.34
CA SER A 118 -13.32 7.19 1.01
C SER A 118 -12.26 6.43 1.83
N ASN A 119 -11.06 6.22 1.28
CA ASN A 119 -9.97 5.49 1.94
C ASN A 119 -10.34 4.04 2.34
N THR A 120 -11.13 3.36 1.51
CA THR A 120 -11.46 1.94 1.69
C THR A 120 -10.17 1.11 1.83
N PRO A 121 -10.11 0.14 2.76
CA PRO A 121 -8.87 -0.56 3.07
C PRO A 121 -8.37 -1.44 1.92
N SER A 122 -9.27 -2.08 1.18
CA SER A 122 -8.91 -2.89 0.02
C SER A 122 -9.87 -2.68 -1.14
N LEU A 123 -9.35 -2.76 -2.37
CA LEU A 123 -10.16 -2.81 -3.59
C LEU A 123 -9.74 -3.99 -4.46
N LEU A 124 -10.69 -4.58 -5.18
CA LEU A 124 -10.42 -5.65 -6.16
C LEU A 124 -11.13 -5.37 -7.48
N ALA A 125 -10.38 -5.52 -8.57
CA ALA A 125 -10.89 -5.40 -9.93
C ALA A 125 -10.43 -6.59 -10.79
N LEU A 126 -11.26 -6.99 -11.74
CA LEU A 126 -10.89 -7.84 -12.85
C LEU A 126 -10.58 -6.94 -14.06
N ARG A 127 -9.31 -6.89 -14.48
CA ARG A 127 -8.85 -6.11 -15.63
C ARG A 127 -8.65 -7.03 -16.83
N HIS A 128 -9.15 -6.58 -17.97
CA HIS A 128 -8.87 -7.15 -19.28
C HIS A 128 -7.83 -6.29 -19.98
N VAL A 129 -6.66 -6.87 -20.30
CA VAL A 129 -5.56 -6.20 -20.99
C VAL A 129 -5.52 -6.74 -22.41
N LEU A 130 -5.84 -5.85 -23.36
CA LEU A 130 -5.72 -6.11 -24.79
C LEU A 130 -4.36 -5.55 -25.23
N ASP A 131 -3.42 -6.43 -25.55
CA ASP A 131 -2.17 -6.08 -26.22
C ASP A 131 -2.17 -6.70 -27.62
N ASP A 132 -1.43 -6.13 -28.58
CA ASP A 132 -1.45 -6.56 -30.00
C ASP A 132 -1.02 -8.03 -30.19
N ALA A 133 -0.43 -8.65 -29.15
CA ALA A 133 0.05 -10.03 -29.13
C ALA A 133 -0.62 -10.95 -28.09
N SER A 134 -1.40 -10.43 -27.14
CA SER A 134 -2.07 -11.27 -26.12
C SER A 134 -3.34 -10.64 -25.54
N ASP A 135 -4.36 -11.49 -25.38
CA ASP A 135 -5.56 -11.20 -24.59
C ASP A 135 -5.39 -11.83 -23.20
N GLU A 136 -5.21 -10.99 -22.17
CA GLU A 136 -4.98 -11.45 -20.79
C GLU A 136 -5.96 -10.83 -19.79
N TYR A 137 -6.51 -11.69 -18.93
CA TYR A 137 -7.31 -11.29 -17.77
C TYR A 137 -6.46 -11.31 -16.51
N LYS A 138 -6.47 -10.21 -15.76
CA LYS A 138 -5.67 -10.00 -14.55
C LYS A 138 -6.56 -9.55 -13.41
N ILE A 139 -6.42 -10.20 -12.26
CA ILE A 139 -7.03 -9.72 -11.01
C ILE A 139 -6.07 -8.71 -10.38
N ILE A 140 -6.57 -7.52 -10.08
CA ILE A 140 -5.82 -6.44 -9.46
C ILE A 140 -6.41 -6.17 -8.09
N MET A 141 -5.59 -6.30 -7.06
CA MET A 141 -5.98 -5.98 -5.69
C MET A 141 -5.13 -4.83 -5.17
N LEU A 142 -5.80 -3.76 -4.74
CA LEU A 142 -5.16 -2.61 -4.11
C LEU A 142 -5.37 -2.70 -2.61
N ASN A 143 -4.29 -2.61 -1.84
CA ASN A 143 -4.34 -2.60 -0.40
C ASN A 143 -3.81 -1.26 0.12
N ARG A 144 -4.61 -0.58 0.93
CA ARG A 144 -4.21 0.63 1.63
C ARG A 144 -3.19 0.26 2.69
N ARG A 145 -1.96 0.75 2.55
CA ARG A 145 -0.88 0.53 3.51
C ARG A 145 -0.18 1.84 3.79
N HIS A 146 0.37 1.93 5.00
CA HIS A 146 1.30 3.00 5.33
C HIS A 146 2.61 2.74 4.60
N LEU A 147 3.05 3.70 3.80
CA LEU A 147 4.36 3.68 3.17
C LEU A 147 5.32 4.51 4.02
N SER A 148 6.44 3.91 4.38
CA SER A 148 7.53 4.62 5.05
C SER A 148 8.32 5.41 4.01
N PHE A 149 8.20 6.74 4.05
CA PHE A 149 8.99 7.62 3.18
C PHE A 149 10.25 8.07 3.91
N ARG A 150 11.37 8.06 3.19
CA ARG A 150 12.58 8.75 3.64
C ARG A 150 12.47 10.22 3.29
N VAL A 151 12.41 11.06 4.32
CA VAL A 151 12.45 12.52 4.15
C VAL A 151 13.91 12.96 4.13
N ILE A 152 14.34 13.55 3.02
CA ILE A 152 15.70 14.06 2.85
C ILE A 152 15.65 15.58 2.80
N LYS A 153 16.35 16.24 3.72
CA LYS A 153 16.54 17.69 3.70
C LYS A 153 17.85 18.01 2.98
N VAL A 154 17.76 18.72 1.87
CA VAL A 154 18.94 19.18 1.11
C VAL A 154 19.39 20.55 1.61
N ASN A 155 20.70 20.78 1.68
CA ASN A 155 21.26 22.08 2.01
C ASN A 155 20.96 23.10 0.89
N ARG A 156 20.35 24.24 1.25
CA ARG A 156 20.01 25.32 0.31
C ARG A 156 21.23 25.85 -0.46
N GLU A 157 22.40 25.92 0.18
CA GLU A 157 23.61 26.40 -0.50
C GLU A 157 24.14 25.39 -1.52
N CYS A 158 23.94 24.09 -1.30
CA CYS A 158 24.26 23.06 -2.29
C CYS A 158 23.38 23.20 -3.54
N VAL A 159 22.08 23.45 -3.34
CA VAL A 159 21.13 23.72 -4.43
C VAL A 159 21.57 24.95 -5.23
N ARG A 160 21.85 26.06 -4.55
CA ARG A 160 22.33 27.29 -5.19
C ARG A 160 23.63 27.10 -5.94
N GLY A 161 24.60 26.40 -5.35
CA GLY A 161 25.89 26.11 -5.99
C GLY A 161 25.74 25.25 -7.26
N LEU A 162 24.87 24.23 -7.21
CA LEU A 162 24.56 23.42 -8.38
C LEU A 162 23.89 24.25 -9.48
N TRP A 163 22.89 25.07 -9.15
CA TRP A 163 22.23 25.95 -10.12
C TRP A 163 23.17 26.98 -10.73
N ALA A 164 24.02 27.60 -9.93
CA ALA A 164 25.01 28.58 -10.39
C ALA A 164 26.06 27.91 -11.31
N GLY A 165 26.56 26.73 -10.94
CA GLY A 165 27.48 25.97 -11.78
C GLY A 165 26.84 25.56 -13.12
N GLN A 166 25.56 25.19 -13.12
CA GLN A 166 24.80 24.90 -14.33
C GLN A 166 24.67 26.13 -15.24
N GLN A 167 24.35 27.29 -14.67
CA GLN A 167 24.29 28.56 -15.41
C GLN A 167 25.62 28.94 -16.00
N GLN A 168 26.69 28.87 -15.20
CA GLN A 168 28.03 29.20 -15.68
C GLN A 168 28.45 28.27 -16.83
N GLU A 169 28.15 26.98 -16.74
CA GLU A 169 28.60 26.04 -17.75
C GLU A 169 27.74 26.06 -19.02
N LEU A 170 26.41 26.16 -18.91
CA LEU A 170 25.49 26.14 -20.05
C LEU A 170 25.32 27.51 -20.72
N VAL A 171 25.23 28.58 -19.92
CA VAL A 171 24.91 29.92 -20.43
C VAL A 171 26.19 30.70 -20.69
N PHE A 172 27.10 30.72 -19.71
CA PHE A 172 28.32 31.52 -19.81
C PHE A 172 29.39 30.83 -20.68
N LEU A 173 29.77 29.58 -20.35
CA LEU A 173 30.76 28.82 -21.13
C LEU A 173 30.16 28.18 -22.39
N ARG A 174 28.83 28.17 -22.54
CA ARG A 174 28.12 27.58 -23.69
C ARG A 174 28.57 26.14 -23.98
N ASN A 175 28.77 25.33 -22.94
CA ASN A 175 29.15 23.94 -23.10
C ASN A 175 28.00 23.15 -23.75
N ARG A 176 28.24 22.61 -24.94
CA ARG A 176 27.26 21.85 -25.75
C ARG A 176 27.41 20.33 -25.64
N ASN A 177 28.29 19.84 -24.77
CA ASN A 177 28.48 18.40 -24.61
C ASN A 177 27.19 17.73 -24.09
N PRO A 178 26.62 16.75 -24.80
CA PRO A 178 25.44 16.02 -24.33
C PRO A 178 25.71 15.07 -23.16
N GLU A 179 26.96 14.63 -22.94
CA GLU A 179 27.41 13.82 -21.78
C GLU A 179 27.63 14.65 -20.50
N ARG A 180 27.18 15.90 -20.52
CA ARG A 180 27.48 16.91 -19.51
C ARG A 180 26.85 16.58 -18.17
N GLY A 181 27.71 16.57 -17.14
CA GLY A 181 27.30 16.48 -15.74
C GLY A 181 26.40 15.28 -15.52
N SER A 182 26.98 14.08 -15.71
CA SER A 182 26.27 12.80 -15.57
C SER A 182 25.16 12.91 -14.54
N ILE A 183 23.94 12.70 -15.00
CA ILE A 183 22.72 12.70 -14.18
C ILE A 183 22.82 11.70 -13.02
N GLN A 184 23.82 10.82 -13.08
CA GLN A 184 24.19 9.81 -12.08
C GLN A 184 25.39 10.24 -11.21
N ASN A 185 26.08 11.34 -11.52
CA ASN A 185 27.17 11.90 -10.74
C ASN A 185 26.62 12.88 -9.68
N ALA A 186 27.00 12.64 -8.42
CA ALA A 186 26.43 13.22 -7.20
C ALA A 186 24.99 12.74 -6.87
N LYS A 187 24.78 11.42 -6.78
CA LYS A 187 23.55 10.81 -6.25
C LYS A 187 23.20 11.32 -4.85
N GLN A 188 24.22 11.58 -4.02
CA GLN A 188 24.11 12.08 -2.65
C GLN A 188 23.53 13.50 -2.60
N ALA A 189 23.81 14.31 -3.63
CA ALA A 189 23.29 15.66 -3.74
C ALA A 189 21.94 15.70 -4.50
N LEU A 190 21.39 14.55 -4.91
CA LEU A 190 20.14 14.48 -5.68
C LEU A 190 20.12 15.41 -6.90
N ARG A 191 21.26 15.52 -7.60
CA ARG A 191 21.48 16.48 -8.69
C ARG A 191 20.39 16.42 -9.77
N ASN A 192 19.90 15.22 -10.09
CA ASN A 192 18.81 15.04 -11.05
C ASN A 192 17.52 15.75 -10.58
N MET A 193 17.11 15.52 -9.33
CA MET A 193 15.92 16.17 -8.76
C MET A 193 16.08 17.69 -8.63
N ILE A 194 17.32 18.17 -8.36
CA ILE A 194 17.62 19.60 -8.27
C ILE A 194 17.62 20.27 -9.65
N ASN A 195 18.05 19.56 -10.71
CA ASN A 195 18.04 20.09 -12.07
C ASN A 195 16.62 20.08 -12.65
N SER A 196 15.81 19.07 -12.34
CA SER A 196 14.41 19.02 -12.79
C SER A 196 13.52 20.04 -12.07
N SER A 197 13.97 20.62 -10.95
CA SER A 197 13.27 21.74 -10.31
C SER A 197 13.65 23.12 -10.86
N CYS A 198 14.65 23.21 -11.75
CA CYS A 198 14.97 24.46 -12.44
C CYS A 198 13.99 24.77 -13.56
N ASP A 199 13.76 26.06 -13.79
CA ASP A 199 13.07 26.53 -14.98
C ASP A 199 13.92 26.33 -16.24
N GLN A 200 13.25 26.24 -17.38
CA GLN A 200 13.89 26.26 -18.69
C GLN A 200 14.63 27.61 -18.88
N PRO A 201 15.84 27.66 -19.47
CA PRO A 201 16.53 26.66 -20.31
C PRO A 201 17.48 25.70 -19.59
N LEU A 202 17.62 25.82 -18.27
CA LEU A 202 18.61 25.06 -17.49
C LEU A 202 18.08 23.73 -16.99
N GLY A 203 16.80 23.71 -16.61
CA GLY A 203 16.10 22.52 -16.12
C GLY A 203 15.20 21.87 -17.14
N TYR A 204 14.65 20.74 -16.71
CA TYR A 204 13.65 19.94 -17.42
C TYR A 204 12.57 19.54 -16.42
N PRO A 205 11.57 20.40 -16.16
CA PRO A 205 10.52 20.06 -15.22
C PRO A 205 9.73 18.84 -15.72
N ILE A 206 9.82 17.73 -14.98
CA ILE A 206 9.12 16.49 -15.29
C ILE A 206 7.62 16.63 -14.94
N TYR A 207 7.33 17.29 -13.82
CA TYR A 207 5.97 17.50 -13.34
C TYR A 207 5.94 18.65 -12.32
N VAL A 208 5.01 19.58 -12.51
CA VAL A 208 4.74 20.67 -11.57
C VAL A 208 3.37 20.40 -10.96
N SER A 209 3.33 19.81 -9.76
CA SER A 209 2.07 19.70 -9.03
C SER A 209 1.69 21.06 -8.44
N PRO A 210 0.40 21.44 -8.42
CA PRO A 210 -0.05 22.47 -7.49
C PRO A 210 0.35 22.06 -6.07
N LEU A 211 0.70 23.03 -5.23
CA LEU A 211 1.06 22.80 -3.84
C LEU A 211 -0.11 22.13 -3.12
N THR A 212 -0.08 20.80 -3.00
CA THR A 212 -1.01 20.03 -2.19
C THR A 212 -0.62 20.21 -0.74
N THR A 213 -1.30 21.12 -0.05
CA THR A 213 -1.20 21.22 1.41
C THR A 213 -1.70 19.91 2.02
N SER A 214 -0.78 19.11 2.56
CA SER A 214 -1.18 17.97 3.38
C SER A 214 -1.86 18.52 4.63
N LEU A 215 -3.15 18.19 4.82
CA LEU A 215 -3.88 18.55 6.02
C LEU A 215 -3.38 17.65 7.17
N ALA A 216 -2.21 17.97 7.73
CA ALA A 216 -1.61 17.23 8.83
C ALA A 216 -2.58 17.04 10.02
N GLY A 217 -3.53 17.98 10.20
CA GLY A 217 -4.54 17.93 11.25
C GLY A 217 -5.65 16.89 11.07
N SER A 218 -5.89 16.36 9.86
CA SER A 218 -6.91 15.32 9.65
C SER A 218 -6.38 13.92 9.93
N HIS A 219 -5.07 13.75 10.05
CA HIS A 219 -4.47 12.43 10.22
C HIS A 219 -4.58 11.96 11.69
N PRO A 220 -5.24 10.81 11.96
CA PRO A 220 -5.48 10.35 13.33
C PRO A 220 -4.18 10.09 14.13
N GLN A 221 -3.12 9.62 13.47
CA GLN A 221 -1.81 9.42 14.13
C GLN A 221 -1.14 10.76 14.54
N LEU A 222 -1.24 11.81 13.72
CA LEU A 222 -0.69 13.12 14.07
C LEU A 222 -1.53 13.76 15.19
N ARG A 223 -2.85 13.56 15.17
CA ARG A 223 -3.74 14.01 16.24
C ARG A 223 -3.46 13.32 17.58
N ALA A 224 -3.05 12.05 17.56
CA ALA A 224 -2.65 11.33 18.77
C ALA A 224 -1.33 11.88 19.36
N LEU A 225 -0.40 12.31 18.50
CA LEU A 225 0.89 12.85 18.93
C LEU A 225 0.84 14.33 19.34
N TRP A 226 0.09 15.16 18.60
CA TRP A 226 0.07 16.62 18.78
C TRP A 226 -1.14 17.12 19.56
N GLY A 227 -2.06 16.23 19.93
CA GLY A 227 -3.37 16.62 20.45
C GLY A 227 -4.26 17.17 19.34
N GLY A 228 -5.58 17.06 19.52
CA GLY A 228 -6.53 17.67 18.60
C GLY A 228 -6.34 19.19 18.51
N PRO A 229 -6.93 19.84 17.48
CA PRO A 229 -6.99 21.30 17.45
C PRO A 229 -7.58 21.82 18.75
N VAL A 230 -6.97 22.87 19.30
CA VAL A 230 -7.46 23.58 20.50
C VAL A 230 -8.85 24.14 20.19
N SER A 231 -9.88 23.37 20.53
CA SER A 231 -11.27 23.79 20.34
C SER A 231 -11.83 24.27 21.67
N LEU A 232 -12.70 25.28 21.61
CA LEU A 232 -13.40 25.80 22.79
C LEU A 232 -14.14 24.69 23.55
N GLY A 233 -14.70 23.70 22.84
CA GLY A 233 -15.33 22.53 23.44
C GLY A 233 -14.35 21.53 24.09
N ALA A 234 -13.08 21.48 23.66
CA ALA A 234 -12.05 20.71 24.35
C ALA A 234 -11.59 21.42 25.63
N ILE A 235 -11.46 22.75 25.60
CA ILE A 235 -11.14 23.57 26.78
C ILE A 235 -12.28 23.48 27.82
N ALA A 236 -13.54 23.61 27.39
CA ALA A 236 -14.70 23.50 28.28
C ALA A 236 -14.77 22.12 28.96
N ARG A 237 -14.55 21.04 28.21
CA ARG A 237 -14.49 19.68 28.79
C ARG A 237 -13.33 19.52 29.76
N TRP A 238 -12.16 20.08 29.45
CA TRP A 238 -11.02 20.06 30.38
C TRP A 238 -11.32 20.83 31.67
N LEU A 239 -11.96 22.00 31.58
CA LEU A 239 -12.39 22.77 32.75
C LEU A 239 -13.43 22.02 33.59
N LEU A 240 -14.44 21.41 32.96
CA LEU A 240 -15.45 20.61 33.65
C LEU A 240 -14.84 19.39 34.35
N HIS A 241 -13.95 18.65 33.67
CA HIS A 241 -13.25 17.51 34.28
C HIS A 241 -12.34 17.95 35.43
N SER A 242 -11.69 19.09 35.31
CA SER A 242 -10.85 19.64 36.38
C SER A 242 -11.69 20.11 37.57
N TRP A 243 -12.85 20.71 37.31
CA TRP A 243 -13.83 21.10 38.32
C TRP A 243 -14.41 19.89 39.07
N GLU A 244 -14.78 18.83 38.36
CA GLU A 244 -15.26 17.58 38.98
C GLU A 244 -14.18 16.91 39.84
N ARG A 245 -12.91 16.94 39.42
CA ARG A 245 -11.79 16.41 40.22
C ARG A 245 -11.55 17.25 41.47
N LEU A 246 -11.63 18.57 41.38
CA LEU A 246 -11.53 19.46 42.55
C LEU A 246 -12.72 19.27 43.50
N HIS A 247 -13.93 19.15 42.98
CA HIS A 247 -15.12 18.92 43.78
C HIS A 247 -15.09 17.55 44.50
N LYS A 248 -14.52 16.52 43.85
CA LYS A 248 -14.27 15.21 44.49
C LYS A 248 -13.09 15.23 45.46
N GLY A 249 -12.09 16.10 45.25
CA GLY A 249 -10.92 16.27 46.13
C GLY A 249 -11.19 17.10 47.40
N CYS A 250 -12.19 17.97 47.40
CA CYS A 250 -12.55 18.80 48.55
C CYS A 250 -13.50 18.13 49.56
N GLY A 251 -13.89 16.86 49.36
CA GLY A 251 -14.80 16.13 50.25
C GLY A 251 -14.14 15.16 51.26
N ALA A 252 -12.81 15.02 51.25
CA ALA A 252 -12.09 14.00 52.04
C ALA A 252 -10.99 14.60 52.94
N GLY A 253 -11.29 15.68 53.65
CA GLY A 253 -10.37 16.28 54.62
C GLY A 253 -11.08 16.63 55.92
N CYS A 254 -10.52 16.14 57.04
CA CYS A 254 -10.81 16.43 58.45
C CYS A 254 -11.68 15.40 59.20
N ASN A 255 -11.04 14.35 59.75
CA ASN A 255 -11.20 14.06 61.18
C ASN A 255 -9.90 13.54 61.81
N SER A 256 -9.70 13.95 63.06
CA SER A 256 -8.45 13.94 63.85
C SER A 256 -8.31 12.71 64.74
N GLY A 257 -7.07 12.33 65.04
CA GLY A 257 -6.65 11.42 66.13
C GLY A 257 -6.26 10.03 65.64
N GLY A 258 -5.15 9.41 66.04
CA GLY A 258 -4.11 9.73 67.00
C GLY A 258 -3.12 8.54 66.98
N ASN A 259 -1.85 8.85 67.24
CA ASN A 259 -0.67 7.99 67.20
C ASN A 259 -0.79 6.65 67.93
N VAL A 260 -0.10 5.59 67.48
CA VAL A 260 1.10 5.02 68.14
C VAL A 260 1.81 4.11 67.13
N ASP A 261 3.05 4.50 66.84
CA ASP A 261 4.11 3.79 66.14
C ASP A 261 4.45 2.42 66.76
N ASP A 262 4.92 1.46 65.95
CA ASP A 262 6.30 1.01 66.13
C ASP A 262 6.87 0.31 64.88
N SER A 263 8.15 0.62 64.64
CA SER A 263 9.20 -0.20 64.00
C SER A 263 9.36 -0.15 62.47
N ASP A 264 10.02 0.94 62.06
CA ASP A 264 11.38 0.96 61.48
C ASP A 264 11.68 0.44 60.05
N CYS A 265 11.77 1.44 59.17
CA CYS A 265 12.87 1.79 58.23
C CYS A 265 13.28 0.78 57.12
N GLY A 266 13.41 1.15 55.85
CA GLY A 266 13.30 2.45 55.18
C GLY A 266 13.97 2.39 53.80
N GLY A 267 13.28 2.97 52.79
CA GLY A 267 13.85 3.46 51.52
C GLY A 267 13.98 2.41 50.42
N GLY A 268 13.48 2.59 49.20
CA GLY A 268 12.80 3.72 48.57
C GLY A 268 12.68 3.46 47.07
N GLY A 269 11.59 3.95 46.47
CA GLY A 269 11.45 4.17 45.03
C GLY A 269 11.04 2.95 44.19
N GLY A 270 9.80 2.94 43.69
CA GLY A 270 9.40 1.93 42.71
C GLY A 270 7.93 2.01 42.32
N LEU A 271 7.64 2.85 41.33
CA LEU A 271 6.33 3.03 40.69
C LEU A 271 5.81 1.69 40.15
N THR A 272 4.55 1.40 40.42
CA THR A 272 3.84 0.24 39.88
C THR A 272 3.54 0.41 38.39
N SER A 273 3.90 -0.66 37.69
CA SER A 273 3.66 -1.07 36.32
C SER A 273 2.32 -0.69 35.69
N LEU A 274 2.38 -0.20 34.44
CA LEU A 274 1.48 -0.61 33.36
C LEU A 274 2.17 -0.37 32.01
N SER A 275 2.73 -1.41 31.40
CA SER A 275 3.11 -1.42 29.98
C SER A 275 2.99 -2.84 29.45
N ASN A 276 1.87 -3.12 28.78
CA ASN A 276 1.70 -4.30 27.93
C ASN A 276 1.83 -3.83 26.48
N ASN A 277 2.94 -4.17 25.84
CA ASN A 277 3.08 -4.20 24.38
C ASN A 277 3.77 -5.53 24.01
N PRO A 278 3.27 -6.29 23.02
CA PRO A 278 3.95 -7.49 22.54
C PRO A 278 5.14 -7.11 21.63
N PRO A 279 6.27 -7.85 21.70
CA PRO A 279 7.45 -7.53 20.90
C PRO A 279 7.36 -8.07 19.46
N LEU A 280 7.62 -7.19 18.49
CA LEU A 280 7.94 -7.51 17.10
C LEU A 280 9.33 -8.17 17.03
N ALA A 281 9.42 -9.33 16.39
CA ALA A 281 10.68 -9.99 16.06
C ALA A 281 11.32 -9.36 14.80
N HIS A 282 12.59 -8.96 14.91
CA HIS A 282 13.48 -8.67 13.78
C HIS A 282 14.46 -9.84 13.58
N PRO A 283 14.77 -10.26 12.34
CA PRO A 283 15.76 -11.27 12.06
C PRO A 283 17.17 -10.67 11.91
N THR A 284 18.18 -11.36 12.42
CA THR A 284 19.61 -11.12 12.15
C THR A 284 20.29 -12.39 11.64
N PRO A 285 21.39 -12.26 10.88
CA PRO A 285 21.84 -13.26 9.90
C PRO A 285 22.83 -14.27 10.51
N GLU A 286 22.77 -15.52 10.05
CA GLU A 286 23.81 -16.51 10.28
C GLU A 286 24.47 -16.88 8.96
N ASN A 287 25.80 -16.86 8.97
CA ASN A 287 26.62 -17.43 7.92
C ASN A 287 27.75 -18.23 8.59
N THR A 288 27.91 -19.48 8.16
CA THR A 288 29.17 -20.16 7.77
C THR A 288 29.40 -21.54 8.38
N ALA A 289 29.41 -22.52 7.47
CA ALA A 289 30.24 -23.73 7.37
C ALA A 289 30.17 -24.85 8.44
N GLY A 290 29.75 -26.03 7.96
CA GLY A 290 30.12 -27.34 8.47
C GLY A 290 29.87 -28.40 7.38
N GLU A 291 30.92 -28.84 6.70
CA GLU A 291 30.91 -30.01 5.80
C GLU A 291 30.56 -31.29 6.58
N PRO A 292 29.81 -32.24 5.98
CA PRO A 292 29.80 -33.62 6.45
C PRO A 292 30.71 -34.49 5.58
N ALA A 293 31.65 -35.16 6.25
CA ALA A 293 32.36 -36.30 5.71
C ALA A 293 31.40 -37.49 5.49
N GLY A 294 31.49 -38.14 4.33
CA GLY A 294 30.88 -39.43 4.04
C GLY A 294 31.95 -40.38 3.46
N PRO A 295 31.95 -41.68 3.81
CA PRO A 295 32.96 -42.64 3.36
C PRO A 295 32.55 -43.34 2.06
N GLY A 296 33.53 -43.67 1.21
CA GLY A 296 33.35 -44.54 0.03
C GLY A 296 33.78 -43.90 -1.27
#